data_AF-A0A2N2BKK4-F1
#
_entry.id   AF-A0A2N2BKK4-F1
#
_cell.length_a   1.000
_cell.length_b   1.000
_cell.length_c   1.000
_cell.angle_alpha   90.00
_cell.angle_beta   90.00
_cell.angle_gamma   90.00
#
_symmetry.space_group_name_H-M   'P 1'
#
loop_
_entity.id
_entity.type
_entity.pdbx_description
1 polymer ?
#
loop_
_entity_poly.entity_id
_entity_poly.type
_entity_poly.pdbx_seq_one_letter_code
_entity_poly.pdbx_strand_id
1 'polypeptide(L)'
;MYGKLLNMSYYIGFIPVYWLVDAILHKKRKKSHHYLQALAINFLLFSSFLIFLICFGIHTFIIYFHRNLALTIPIELSFYIWGCLLLICLIIWLEGIVSAIIGRAPRISLFSSLTRTRFLTVITALHHLFVILIIIVAIHSSSIAQTEVEEAEIFLLYDDMGYIPRWVFTLGFYCDSIVAVNRWGDHSVAIVPLNKNTIDYALEKGRFIFVSSHGVNGYILLQDNIFYGPEDIENSISTRLQYVYLSGCDTGLKQEEWENALSPAYVKTFDRLSTTLEHFYWLIIKGPKVIDSLN
;
A
#
# COMPACT_ATOMS: atom_id res chain seq x y z
N MET A 1 6.77 -6.82 40.06
CA MET A 1 7.36 -7.04 38.71
C MET A 1 6.30 -7.45 37.68
N TYR A 2 5.53 -8.53 37.92
CA TYR A 2 4.48 -9.02 37.00
C TYR A 2 3.44 -7.98 36.56
N GLY A 3 2.93 -7.13 37.46
CA GLY A 3 1.92 -6.12 37.10
C GLY A 3 2.43 -5.03 36.16
N LYS A 4 3.72 -4.69 36.21
CA LYS A 4 4.34 -3.69 35.32
C LYS A 4 4.51 -4.24 33.90
N LEU A 5 5.04 -5.47 33.80
CA LEU A 5 5.19 -6.18 32.53
C LEU A 5 3.83 -6.39 31.83
N LEU A 6 2.81 -6.76 32.61
CA LEU A 6 1.44 -6.86 32.11
C LEU A 6 0.92 -5.52 31.56
N ASN A 7 1.11 -4.41 32.29
CA ASN A 7 0.67 -3.10 31.83
C ASN A 7 1.40 -2.65 30.55
N MET A 8 2.70 -2.92 30.43
CA MET A 8 3.48 -2.62 29.22
C MET A 8 2.97 -3.43 28.01
N SER A 9 2.65 -4.71 28.21
CA SER A 9 2.18 -5.59 27.14
C SER A 9 0.90 -5.09 26.45
N TYR A 10 0.04 -4.34 27.16
CA TYR A 10 -1.17 -3.76 26.57
C TYR A 10 -0.85 -2.74 25.47
N TYR A 11 0.20 -1.94 25.64
CA TYR A 11 0.61 -0.94 24.65
C TYR A 11 1.34 -1.55 23.45
N ILE A 12 1.82 -2.79 23.57
CA ILE A 12 2.51 -3.54 22.51
C ILE A 12 1.50 -4.36 21.67
N GLY A 13 0.20 -4.32 22.01
CA GLY A 13 -0.85 -4.96 21.21
C GLY A 13 -1.33 -6.31 21.72
N PHE A 14 -0.98 -6.71 22.95
CA PHE A 14 -1.46 -7.99 23.52
C PHE A 14 -2.90 -7.96 24.05
N ILE A 15 -3.60 -6.81 23.95
CA ILE A 15 -4.98 -6.64 24.45
C ILE A 15 -5.95 -7.73 23.96
N PRO A 16 -5.98 -8.11 22.66
CA PRO A 16 -6.89 -9.14 22.17
C PRO A 16 -6.61 -10.52 22.77
N VAL A 17 -5.33 -10.86 22.97
CA VAL A 17 -4.91 -12.14 23.57
C VAL A 17 -5.40 -12.23 25.01
N TYR A 18 -5.18 -11.18 25.81
CA TYR A 18 -5.71 -11.13 27.18
C TYR A 18 -7.23 -11.17 27.23
N TRP A 19 -7.90 -10.48 26.31
CA TRP A 19 -9.36 -10.49 26.21
C TRP A 19 -9.89 -11.90 25.94
N LEU A 20 -9.25 -12.65 25.04
CA LEU A 20 -9.62 -14.02 24.65
C LEU A 20 -9.38 -15.00 25.81
N VAL A 21 -8.21 -14.95 26.45
CA VAL A 21 -7.88 -15.79 27.61
C VAL A 21 -8.86 -15.56 28.75
N ASP A 22 -9.20 -14.31 29.07
CA ASP A 22 -10.19 -13.99 30.10
C ASP A 22 -11.60 -14.50 29.75
N ALA A 23 -11.96 -14.46 28.46
CA ALA A 23 -13.25 -14.96 27.99
C ALA A 23 -13.36 -16.48 28.10
N ILE A 24 -12.31 -17.21 27.74
CA ILE A 24 -12.22 -18.67 27.84
C ILE A 24 -12.22 -19.11 29.31
N LEU A 25 -11.47 -18.42 30.17
CA LEU A 25 -11.32 -18.77 31.58
C LEU A 25 -12.45 -18.26 32.49
N HIS A 26 -13.48 -17.60 31.95
CA HIS A 26 -14.59 -16.98 32.69
C HIS A 26 -14.16 -16.10 33.88
N LYS A 27 -12.98 -15.45 33.81
CA LYS A 27 -12.45 -14.64 34.90
C LYS A 27 -13.07 -13.24 34.93
N LYS A 28 -13.33 -12.70 36.14
CA LYS A 28 -13.72 -11.29 36.30
C LYS A 28 -12.56 -10.38 35.89
N ARG A 29 -12.76 -9.56 34.83
CA ARG A 29 -11.77 -8.60 34.34
C ARG A 29 -11.39 -7.57 35.40
N LYS A 30 -10.15 -7.60 35.86
CA LYS A 30 -9.50 -6.43 36.46
C LYS A 30 -9.01 -5.53 35.33
N LYS A 31 -9.82 -4.54 34.96
CA LYS A 31 -9.39 -3.51 33.99
C LYS A 31 -8.49 -2.51 34.71
N SER A 32 -7.19 -2.53 34.42
CA SER A 32 -6.27 -1.48 34.89
C SER A 32 -6.43 -0.20 34.09
N HIS A 33 -5.99 0.94 34.62
CA HIS A 33 -5.96 2.19 33.86
C HIS A 33 -5.14 2.06 32.56
N HIS A 34 -4.06 1.28 32.57
CA HIS A 34 -3.25 1.01 31.38
C HIS A 34 -3.99 0.19 30.33
N TYR A 35 -4.80 -0.80 30.74
CA TYR A 35 -5.64 -1.55 29.81
C TYR A 35 -6.63 -0.64 29.07
N LEU A 36 -7.33 0.22 29.81
CA LEU A 36 -8.32 1.15 29.22
C LEU A 36 -7.64 2.17 28.31
N GLN A 37 -6.51 2.74 28.74
CA GLN A 37 -5.71 3.68 27.98
C GLN A 37 -5.23 3.07 26.66
N ALA A 38 -4.62 1.88 26.71
CA ALA A 38 -4.09 1.21 25.53
C ALA A 38 -5.23 0.82 24.55
N LEU A 39 -6.40 0.44 25.07
CA LEU A 39 -7.59 0.20 24.24
C LEU A 39 -8.07 1.49 23.54
N ALA A 40 -8.09 2.62 24.25
CA ALA A 40 -8.48 3.90 23.69
C ALA A 40 -7.49 4.38 22.61
N ILE A 41 -6.18 4.21 22.83
CA ILE A 41 -5.15 4.56 21.83
C ILE A 41 -5.32 3.74 20.56
N ASN A 42 -5.49 2.42 20.67
CA ASN A 42 -5.72 1.56 19.50
C ASN A 42 -6.97 1.96 18.73
N PHE A 43 -8.05 2.31 19.44
CA PHE A 43 -9.25 2.84 18.81
C PHE A 43 -9.01 4.17 18.09
N LEU A 44 -8.27 5.10 18.71
CA LEU A 44 -7.92 6.38 18.08
C LEU A 44 -7.03 6.19 16.85
N LEU A 45 -6.08 5.26 16.88
CA LEU A 45 -5.25 4.91 15.72
C LEU A 45 -6.11 4.40 14.57
N PHE A 46 -7.05 3.48 14.86
CA PHE A 46 -7.99 2.97 13.87
C PHE A 46 -8.88 4.08 13.29
N SER A 47 -9.45 4.94 14.14
CA SER A 47 -10.26 6.08 13.69
C SER A 47 -9.45 7.09 12.87
N SER A 48 -8.19 7.34 13.24
CA SER A 48 -7.30 8.23 12.51
C SER A 48 -6.98 7.69 11.12
N PHE A 49 -6.78 6.37 11.00
CA PHE A 49 -6.64 5.70 9.71
C PHE A 49 -7.92 5.79 8.87
N LEU A 50 -9.10 5.61 9.47
CA LEU A 50 -10.37 5.76 8.76
C LEU A 50 -10.58 7.20 8.24
N ILE A 51 -10.25 8.21 9.05
CA ILE A 51 -10.30 9.62 8.63
C ILE A 51 -9.35 9.85 7.46
N PHE A 52 -8.12 9.32 7.51
CA PHE A 52 -7.19 9.39 6.40
C PHE A 52 -7.76 8.78 5.12
N LEU A 53 -8.35 7.57 5.18
CA LEU A 53 -8.98 6.93 4.01
C LEU A 53 -10.12 7.77 3.43
N ILE A 54 -10.95 8.39 4.28
CA ILE A 54 -12.04 9.27 3.84
C ILE A 54 -11.46 10.51 3.15
N CYS A 55 -10.48 11.19 3.75
CA CYS A 55 -9.83 12.36 3.16
C CYS A 55 -9.14 12.02 1.83
N PHE A 56 -8.43 10.89 1.78
CA PHE A 56 -7.76 10.39 0.59
C PHE A 56 -8.76 10.05 -0.53
N GLY A 57 -9.88 9.42 -0.19
CA GLY A 57 -10.97 9.12 -1.12
C GLY A 57 -11.64 10.38 -1.69
N ILE A 58 -11.93 11.37 -0.83
CA ILE A 58 -12.47 12.67 -1.25
C ILE A 58 -11.47 13.37 -2.19
N HIS A 59 -10.19 13.37 -1.85
CA HIS A 59 -9.16 13.97 -2.68
C HIS A 59 -9.05 13.29 -4.05
N THR A 60 -9.07 11.95 -4.07
CA THR A 60 -9.11 11.15 -5.31
C THR A 60 -10.33 11.51 -6.17
N PHE A 61 -11.51 11.63 -5.55
CA PHE A 61 -12.73 12.03 -6.24
C PHE A 61 -12.61 13.44 -6.86
N ILE A 62 -12.01 14.39 -6.12
CA ILE A 62 -11.75 15.75 -6.63
C ILE A 62 -10.77 15.72 -7.80
N ILE A 63 -9.68 14.94 -7.73
CA ILE A 63 -8.73 14.79 -8.85
C ILE A 63 -9.45 14.26 -10.09
N TYR A 64 -10.30 13.24 -9.91
CA TYR A 64 -10.98 12.58 -11.02
C TYR A 64 -12.04 13.46 -11.69
N PHE A 65 -12.89 14.12 -10.92
CA PHE A 65 -14.04 14.88 -11.46
C PHE A 65 -13.80 16.40 -11.59
N HIS A 66 -12.85 16.96 -10.84
CA HIS A 66 -12.69 18.41 -10.68
C HIS A 66 -11.20 18.84 -10.71
N ARG A 67 -10.51 18.58 -11.84
CA ARG A 67 -9.09 18.91 -12.06
C ARG A 67 -8.68 20.32 -11.62
N ASN A 68 -9.43 21.35 -12.00
CA ASN A 68 -9.09 22.74 -11.67
C ASN A 68 -9.08 23.00 -10.15
N LEU A 69 -9.94 22.30 -9.40
CA LEU A 69 -9.95 22.37 -7.94
C LEU A 69 -8.82 21.53 -7.33
N ALA A 70 -8.48 20.39 -7.94
CA ALA A 70 -7.36 19.57 -7.49
C ALA A 70 -6.02 20.33 -7.56
N LEU A 71 -5.83 21.17 -8.58
CA LEU A 71 -4.61 21.98 -8.73
C LEU A 71 -4.46 23.07 -7.65
N THR A 72 -5.52 23.44 -6.93
CA THR A 72 -5.46 24.45 -5.86
C THR A 72 -5.33 23.83 -4.46
N ILE A 73 -5.54 22.51 -4.32
CA ILE A 73 -5.47 21.81 -3.05
C ILE A 73 -4.17 20.99 -3.02
N PRO A 74 -3.25 21.23 -2.06
CA PRO A 74 -2.03 20.44 -1.95
C PRO A 74 -2.36 18.97 -1.68
N ILE A 75 -1.78 18.07 -2.48
CA ILE A 75 -1.97 16.61 -2.39
C ILE A 75 -1.58 16.08 -1.01
N GLU A 76 -0.61 16.73 -0.38
CA GLU A 76 -0.02 16.38 0.90
C GLU A 76 -0.95 16.68 2.09
N LEU A 77 -2.06 17.40 1.90
CA LEU A 77 -2.95 17.80 3.00
C LEU A 77 -3.47 16.58 3.78
N SER A 78 -3.84 15.50 3.07
CA SER A 78 -4.30 14.26 3.70
C SER A 78 -3.19 13.60 4.54
N PHE A 79 -1.96 13.62 4.05
CA PHE A 79 -0.78 13.12 4.75
C PHE A 79 -0.42 13.99 5.95
N TYR A 80 -0.54 15.32 5.86
CA TYR A 80 -0.31 16.22 7.00
C TYR A 80 -1.34 15.99 8.12
N ILE A 81 -2.62 15.89 7.78
CA ILE A 81 -3.68 15.61 8.76
C ILE A 81 -3.40 14.28 9.47
N TRP A 82 -3.08 13.24 8.69
CA TRP A 82 -2.77 11.93 9.25
C TRP A 82 -1.50 11.94 10.11
N GLY A 83 -0.43 12.61 9.65
CA GLY A 83 0.81 12.77 10.39
C GLY A 83 0.62 13.46 11.74
N CYS A 84 -0.17 14.54 11.79
CA CYS A 84 -0.54 15.20 13.05
C CYS A 84 -1.31 14.27 13.99
N LEU A 85 -2.29 13.52 13.49
CA LEU A 85 -3.06 12.56 14.29
C LEU A 85 -2.19 11.42 14.83
N LEU A 86 -1.27 10.90 14.01
CA LEU A 86 -0.30 9.89 14.42
C LEU A 86 0.66 10.42 15.49
N LEU A 87 1.15 11.65 15.34
CA LEU A 87 2.04 12.28 16.32
C LEU A 87 1.35 12.43 17.69
N ILE A 88 0.07 12.84 17.70
CA ILE A 88 -0.73 12.91 18.92
C ILE A 88 -0.87 11.52 19.55
N CYS A 89 -1.21 10.50 18.76
CA CYS A 89 -1.32 9.12 19.24
C CYS A 89 0.02 8.60 19.80
N LEU A 90 1.14 8.93 19.14
CA LEU A 90 2.48 8.54 19.57
C LEU A 90 2.84 9.16 20.92
N ILE A 91 2.58 10.45 21.12
CA ILE A 91 2.86 11.13 22.40
C ILE A 91 2.07 10.48 23.54
N ILE A 92 0.78 10.18 23.32
CA ILE A 92 -0.08 9.54 24.33
C ILE A 92 0.35 8.09 24.60
N TRP A 93 0.79 7.38 23.56
CA TRP A 93 1.33 6.02 23.67
C TRP A 93 2.64 5.98 24.47
N LEU A 94 3.58 6.88 24.19
CA LEU A 94 4.83 7.02 24.93
C LEU A 94 4.58 7.34 26.41
N GLU A 95 3.67 8.28 26.70
CA GLU A 95 3.28 8.60 28.07
C GLU A 95 2.71 7.37 28.80
N GLY A 96 1.85 6.61 28.14
CA GLY A 96 1.28 5.38 28.68
C GLY A 96 2.32 4.31 29.02
N ILE A 97 3.31 4.11 28.14
CA ILE A 97 4.42 3.17 28.37
C ILE A 97 5.31 3.63 29.52
N VAL A 98 5.72 4.90 29.52
CA VAL A 98 6.58 5.46 30.59
C VAL A 98 5.87 5.35 31.93
N SER A 99 4.58 5.70 31.99
CA SER A 99 3.77 5.56 33.19
C SER A 99 3.64 4.09 33.63
N ALA A 100 3.50 3.13 32.70
CA ALA A 100 3.48 1.69 33.01
C ALA A 100 4.81 1.19 33.59
N ILE A 101 5.95 1.64 33.04
CA ILE A 101 7.30 1.31 33.53
C ILE A 101 7.50 1.83 34.95
N ILE A 102 7.14 3.10 35.20
CA ILE A 102 7.24 3.72 36.52
C ILE A 102 6.25 3.08 37.50
N GLY A 103 5.13 2.56 37.01
CA GLY A 103 4.05 1.96 37.80
C GLY A 103 3.04 3.00 38.28
N ARG A 104 2.89 4.11 37.56
CA ARG A 104 1.92 5.17 37.82
C ARG A 104 0.77 5.08 36.83
N ALA A 105 -0.39 5.56 37.22
CA ALA A 105 -1.48 5.77 36.28
C ALA A 105 -1.03 6.78 35.19
N PRO A 106 -1.45 6.59 33.93
CA PRO A 106 -1.16 7.54 32.86
C PRO A 106 -1.72 8.92 33.21
N ARG A 107 -0.93 9.96 32.97
CA ARG A 107 -1.31 11.36 33.20
C ARG A 107 -2.31 11.83 32.17
N ILE A 108 -2.12 11.44 30.91
CA ILE A 108 -3.03 11.80 29.81
C ILE A 108 -4.09 10.70 29.72
N SER A 109 -5.01 10.66 30.67
CA SER A 109 -6.07 9.66 30.67
C SER A 109 -7.07 9.93 29.54
N LEU A 110 -7.04 9.12 28.49
CA LEU A 110 -8.06 9.12 27.45
C LEU A 110 -9.35 8.55 28.03
N PHE A 111 -10.33 9.44 28.27
CA PHE A 111 -11.73 9.18 28.59
C PHE A 111 -12.01 7.88 29.38
N SER A 112 -12.09 7.99 30.70
CA SER A 112 -12.55 6.91 31.59
C SER A 112 -13.98 6.43 31.30
N SER A 113 -14.77 7.23 30.57
CA SER A 113 -16.18 6.95 30.25
C SER A 113 -16.40 6.14 28.96
N LEU A 114 -15.60 6.33 27.90
CA LEU A 114 -15.78 5.64 26.61
C LEU A 114 -15.37 4.16 26.64
N THR A 115 -14.47 3.79 27.55
CA THR A 115 -13.74 2.52 27.56
C THR A 115 -14.49 1.34 28.20
N ARG A 116 -15.80 1.46 28.42
CA ARG A 116 -16.59 0.47 29.17
C ARG A 116 -17.19 -0.66 28.33
N THR A 117 -17.02 -0.70 27.01
CA THR A 117 -17.81 -1.62 26.17
C THR A 117 -16.98 -2.78 25.58
N ARG A 118 -17.60 -3.97 25.50
CA ARG A 118 -17.06 -5.12 24.76
C ARG A 118 -16.75 -4.76 23.30
N PHE A 119 -17.51 -3.82 22.74
CA PHE A 119 -17.39 -3.29 21.39
C PHE A 119 -16.00 -2.77 21.05
N LEU A 120 -15.41 -1.91 21.89
CA LEU A 120 -14.07 -1.37 21.63
C LEU A 120 -13.00 -2.46 21.59
N THR A 121 -13.14 -3.50 22.43
CA THR A 121 -12.19 -4.62 22.38
C THR A 121 -12.36 -5.48 21.14
N VAL A 122 -13.59 -5.66 20.67
CA VAL A 122 -13.85 -6.36 19.40
C VAL A 122 -13.25 -5.58 18.23
N ILE A 123 -13.47 -4.27 18.15
CA ILE A 123 -12.86 -3.42 17.10
C ILE A 123 -11.33 -3.51 17.16
N THR A 124 -10.75 -3.41 18.36
CA THR A 124 -9.30 -3.52 18.53
C THR A 124 -8.79 -4.88 18.07
N ALA A 125 -9.50 -5.97 18.39
CA ALA A 125 -9.15 -7.31 17.93
C ALA A 125 -9.23 -7.44 16.40
N LEU A 126 -10.28 -6.90 15.77
CA LEU A 126 -10.41 -6.86 14.31
C LEU A 126 -9.29 -6.05 13.66
N HIS A 127 -8.93 -4.90 14.23
CA HIS A 127 -7.80 -4.11 13.77
C HIS A 127 -6.48 -4.90 13.82
N HIS A 128 -6.20 -5.60 14.92
CA HIS A 128 -4.99 -6.43 15.03
C HIS A 128 -5.00 -7.59 14.03
N LEU A 129 -6.13 -8.27 13.86
CA LEU A 129 -6.28 -9.33 12.87
C LEU A 129 -5.99 -8.82 11.46
N PHE A 130 -6.51 -7.64 11.12
CA PHE A 130 -6.26 -6.99 9.84
C PHE A 130 -4.79 -6.63 9.64
N VAL A 131 -4.11 -6.08 10.66
CA VAL A 131 -2.68 -5.79 10.61
C VAL A 131 -1.85 -7.07 10.43
N ILE A 132 -2.16 -8.13 11.17
CA ILE A 132 -1.49 -9.43 11.03
C ILE A 132 -1.68 -9.98 9.62
N LEU A 133 -2.89 -9.88 9.06
CA LEU A 133 -3.16 -10.31 7.69
C LEU A 133 -2.31 -9.52 6.68
N ILE A 134 -2.22 -8.19 6.82
CA ILE A 134 -1.36 -7.36 5.96
C ILE A 134 0.10 -7.82 6.05
N ILE A 135 0.60 -8.09 7.26
CA ILE A 135 1.98 -8.55 7.45
C ILE A 135 2.20 -9.89 6.74
N ILE A 136 1.29 -10.86 6.90
CA ILE A 136 1.38 -12.16 6.24
C ILE A 136 1.39 -11.98 4.72
N VAL A 137 0.48 -11.17 4.19
CA VAL A 137 0.40 -10.91 2.74
C VAL A 137 1.64 -10.17 2.25
N ALA A 138 2.18 -9.22 2.98
CA ALA A 138 3.40 -8.48 2.60
C ALA A 138 4.65 -9.38 2.60
N ILE A 139 4.74 -10.33 3.55
CA ILE A 139 5.80 -11.35 3.55
C ILE A 139 5.65 -12.25 2.33
N HIS A 140 4.45 -12.76 2.10
CA HIS A 140 4.18 -13.66 0.97
C HIS A 140 4.38 -12.97 -0.38
N SER A 141 3.91 -11.74 -0.55
CA SER A 141 4.11 -10.96 -1.76
C SER A 141 5.59 -10.71 -2.04
N SER A 142 6.37 -10.45 -0.99
CA SER A 142 7.81 -10.26 -1.12
C SER A 142 8.57 -11.55 -1.42
N SER A 143 8.06 -12.72 -1.00
CA SER A 143 8.70 -14.01 -1.28
C SER A 143 8.45 -14.52 -2.70
N ILE A 144 7.34 -14.15 -3.33
CA ILE A 144 7.02 -14.60 -4.70
C ILE A 144 7.55 -13.66 -5.79
N ALA A 145 7.89 -12.42 -5.42
CA ALA A 145 8.35 -11.40 -6.36
C ALA A 145 9.87 -11.38 -6.46
N GLN A 146 10.41 -11.56 -7.66
CA GLN A 146 11.84 -11.46 -7.92
C GLN A 146 12.37 -10.04 -7.74
N THR A 147 13.59 -9.94 -7.21
CA THR A 147 14.34 -8.68 -7.04
C THR A 147 15.13 -8.29 -8.27
N GLU A 148 15.33 -9.23 -9.19
CA GLU A 148 16.09 -9.07 -10.42
C GLU A 148 15.20 -9.42 -11.62
N VAL A 149 15.61 -8.97 -12.80
CA VAL A 149 14.81 -9.08 -14.02
C VAL A 149 14.93 -10.44 -14.72
N GLU A 150 15.65 -11.41 -14.17
CA GLU A 150 15.96 -12.66 -14.88
C GLU A 150 14.74 -13.60 -15.00
N GLU A 151 14.46 -14.03 -16.24
CA GLU A 151 13.48 -15.08 -16.59
C GLU A 151 12.01 -14.82 -16.20
N ALA A 152 11.63 -13.56 -15.90
CA ALA A 152 10.25 -13.22 -15.59
C ALA A 152 9.33 -13.13 -16.83
N GLU A 153 8.07 -13.52 -16.67
CA GLU A 153 7.03 -13.39 -17.69
C GLU A 153 6.31 -12.03 -17.58
N ILE A 154 6.15 -11.55 -16.35
CA ILE A 154 5.50 -10.27 -16.07
C ILE A 154 6.45 -9.33 -15.32
N PHE A 155 6.45 -8.06 -15.72
CA PHE A 155 7.29 -7.01 -15.18
C PHE A 155 6.41 -5.92 -14.58
N LEU A 156 6.56 -5.67 -13.28
CA LEU A 156 5.83 -4.66 -12.54
C LEU A 156 6.84 -3.60 -12.07
N LEU A 157 7.02 -2.60 -12.92
CA LEU A 157 8.01 -1.55 -12.79
C LEU A 157 7.42 -0.41 -11.97
N TYR A 158 8.17 0.14 -11.03
CA TYR A 158 7.71 1.23 -10.17
C TYR A 158 8.74 2.35 -10.04
N ASP A 159 8.25 3.58 -9.90
CA ASP A 159 9.08 4.73 -9.56
C ASP A 159 9.63 4.57 -8.14
N ASP A 160 10.92 4.24 -8.05
CA ASP A 160 11.65 4.15 -6.79
C ASP A 160 11.99 5.56 -6.31
N MET A 161 11.03 6.16 -5.62
CA MET A 161 11.13 7.45 -4.95
C MET A 161 12.30 7.52 -3.93
N GLY A 162 13.04 6.42 -3.69
CA GLY A 162 14.23 6.34 -2.86
C GLY A 162 13.96 6.22 -1.36
N TYR A 163 12.71 6.38 -0.93
CA TYR A 163 12.30 6.26 0.47
C TYR A 163 11.15 5.28 0.72
N ILE A 164 10.50 4.76 -0.34
CA ILE A 164 9.40 3.81 -0.21
C ILE A 164 9.99 2.39 -0.22
N PRO A 165 9.79 1.59 0.83
CA PRO A 165 10.37 0.26 0.89
C PRO A 165 9.67 -0.69 -0.10
N ARG A 166 10.47 -1.56 -0.76
CA ARG A 166 10.02 -2.51 -1.80
C ARG A 166 8.76 -3.31 -1.44
N TRP A 167 8.60 -3.71 -0.17
CA TRP A 167 7.46 -4.52 0.26
C TRP A 167 6.10 -3.84 0.02
N VAL A 168 6.07 -2.50 -0.06
CA VAL A 168 4.86 -1.74 -0.38
C VAL A 168 4.43 -2.02 -1.82
N PHE A 169 5.38 -2.03 -2.74
CA PHE A 169 5.12 -2.32 -4.15
C PHE A 169 4.74 -3.79 -4.36
N THR A 170 5.48 -4.74 -3.74
CA THR A 170 5.12 -6.16 -3.84
C THR A 170 3.72 -6.43 -3.28
N LEU A 171 3.34 -5.77 -2.17
CA LEU A 171 1.99 -5.82 -1.62
C LEU A 171 0.94 -5.22 -2.58
N GLY A 172 1.22 -4.06 -3.18
CA GLY A 172 0.31 -3.40 -4.13
C GLY A 172 0.04 -4.23 -5.39
N PHE A 173 1.05 -5.00 -5.82
CA PHE A 173 1.02 -5.87 -6.99
C PHE A 173 0.64 -7.33 -6.69
N TYR A 174 0.22 -7.62 -5.46
CA TYR A 174 0.07 -9.00 -4.99
C TYR A 174 -0.91 -9.84 -5.81
N CYS A 175 -2.07 -9.29 -6.18
CA CYS A 175 -3.09 -10.04 -6.94
C CYS A 175 -2.59 -10.45 -8.33
N ASP A 176 -1.94 -9.55 -9.05
CA ASP A 176 -1.32 -9.82 -10.35
C ASP A 176 -0.21 -10.87 -10.21
N SER A 177 0.62 -10.73 -9.18
CA SER A 177 1.73 -11.63 -8.90
C SER A 177 1.26 -13.06 -8.66
N ILE A 178 0.18 -13.24 -7.89
CA ILE A 178 -0.39 -14.57 -7.60
C ILE A 178 -0.92 -15.25 -8.87
N VAL A 179 -1.61 -14.51 -9.74
CA VAL A 179 -2.10 -15.09 -11.00
C VAL A 179 -0.95 -15.50 -11.89
N ALA A 180 0.08 -14.67 -12.01
CA ALA A 180 1.26 -15.00 -12.81
C ALA A 180 1.99 -16.23 -12.28
N VAL A 181 2.23 -16.32 -10.96
CA VAL A 181 2.86 -17.48 -10.33
C VAL A 181 2.05 -18.76 -10.55
N ASN A 182 0.73 -18.70 -10.37
CA ASN A 182 -0.13 -19.86 -10.62
C ASN A 182 -0.11 -20.33 -12.07
N ARG A 183 0.18 -19.43 -13.01
CA ARG A 183 0.12 -19.70 -14.44
C ARG A 183 1.45 -20.15 -15.03
N TRP A 184 2.53 -19.46 -14.69
CA TRP A 184 3.85 -19.66 -15.28
C TRP A 184 4.88 -20.19 -14.28
N GLY A 185 4.48 -20.42 -13.04
CA GLY A 185 5.31 -20.99 -11.98
C GLY A 185 6.09 -19.94 -11.20
N ASP A 186 6.95 -20.44 -10.31
CA ASP A 186 7.86 -19.62 -9.52
C ASP A 186 8.74 -18.76 -10.45
N HIS A 187 9.21 -17.61 -9.95
CA HIS A 187 10.04 -16.67 -10.71
C HIS A 187 9.36 -15.97 -11.91
N SER A 188 8.09 -16.25 -12.20
CA SER A 188 7.39 -15.58 -13.32
C SER A 188 7.14 -14.06 -13.14
N VAL A 189 7.46 -13.47 -11.98
CA VAL A 189 7.12 -12.08 -11.62
C VAL A 189 8.37 -11.30 -11.18
N ALA A 190 8.71 -10.25 -11.92
CA ALA A 190 9.71 -9.26 -11.53
C ALA A 190 9.04 -7.97 -11.03
N ILE A 191 9.38 -7.55 -9.81
CA ILE A 191 8.92 -6.27 -9.22
C ILE A 191 10.15 -5.44 -8.86
N VAL A 192 10.48 -4.50 -9.74
CA VAL A 192 11.76 -3.79 -9.75
C VAL A 192 11.60 -2.29 -10.03
N PRO A 193 12.54 -1.45 -9.56
CA PRO A 193 12.57 -0.04 -9.90
C PRO A 193 12.55 0.20 -11.42
N LEU A 194 11.84 1.24 -11.84
CA LEU A 194 11.75 1.70 -13.22
C LEU A 194 12.99 2.53 -13.58
N ASN A 195 13.85 1.98 -14.42
CA ASN A 195 14.97 2.67 -15.06
C ASN A 195 15.14 2.15 -16.48
N LYS A 196 16.09 2.72 -17.23
CA LYS A 196 16.31 2.35 -18.64
C LYS A 196 16.58 0.85 -18.79
N ASN A 197 17.46 0.28 -17.97
CA ASN A 197 17.81 -1.13 -18.07
C ASN A 197 16.62 -2.06 -17.78
N THR A 198 15.80 -1.72 -16.77
CA THR A 198 14.66 -2.57 -16.39
C THR A 198 13.50 -2.48 -17.38
N ILE A 199 13.24 -1.31 -17.97
CA ILE A 199 12.23 -1.19 -19.02
C ILE A 199 12.68 -1.85 -20.32
N ASP A 200 13.94 -1.67 -20.73
CA ASP A 200 14.48 -2.29 -21.95
C ASP A 200 14.45 -3.82 -21.84
N TYR A 201 14.87 -4.36 -20.68
CA TYR A 201 14.79 -5.80 -20.42
C TYR A 201 13.34 -6.31 -20.41
N ALA A 202 12.43 -5.58 -19.76
CA ALA A 202 11.02 -5.93 -19.74
C ALA A 202 10.41 -5.94 -21.14
N LEU A 203 10.80 -5.00 -22.01
CA LEU A 203 10.38 -4.97 -23.41
C LEU A 203 10.96 -6.13 -24.20
N GLU A 204 12.21 -6.53 -23.96
CA GLU A 204 12.89 -7.62 -24.68
C GLU A 204 12.37 -9.01 -24.31
N LYS A 205 11.97 -9.22 -23.05
CA LYS A 205 11.61 -10.56 -22.53
C LYS A 205 10.15 -10.71 -22.12
N GLY A 206 9.53 -9.62 -21.67
CA GLY A 206 8.23 -9.65 -21.02
C GLY A 206 7.06 -10.01 -21.94
N ARG A 207 6.03 -10.55 -21.29
CA ARG A 207 4.70 -10.78 -21.86
C ARG A 207 3.72 -9.71 -21.41
N PHE A 208 3.88 -9.25 -20.18
CA PHE A 208 3.09 -8.21 -19.55
C PHE A 208 4.01 -7.19 -18.86
N ILE A 209 3.76 -5.91 -19.06
CA ILE A 209 4.49 -4.84 -18.39
C ILE A 209 3.49 -3.89 -17.73
N PHE A 210 3.63 -3.64 -16.44
CA PHE A 210 2.97 -2.55 -15.73
C PHE A 210 4.02 -1.53 -15.33
N VAL A 211 3.80 -0.27 -15.71
CA VAL A 211 4.67 0.86 -15.36
C VAL A 211 3.91 1.76 -14.39
N SER A 212 4.31 1.72 -13.12
CA SER A 212 3.84 2.63 -12.08
C SER A 212 4.77 3.83 -11.97
N SER A 213 4.45 4.88 -12.72
CA SER A 213 5.32 6.07 -12.85
C SER A 213 4.51 7.35 -12.92
N HIS A 214 5.15 8.48 -12.66
CA HIS A 214 4.67 9.76 -13.16
C HIS A 214 4.73 9.81 -14.68
N GLY A 215 3.86 10.62 -15.27
CA GLY A 215 3.89 10.93 -16.70
C GLY A 215 3.65 12.41 -16.95
N VAL A 216 4.23 12.91 -18.03
CA VAL A 216 4.17 14.31 -18.44
C VAL A 216 4.22 14.36 -19.97
N ASN A 217 3.28 15.06 -20.61
CA ASN A 217 3.29 15.34 -22.05
C ASN A 217 3.49 14.10 -22.95
N GLY A 218 2.90 12.95 -22.59
CA GLY A 218 3.05 11.70 -23.34
C GLY A 218 4.24 10.81 -22.92
N TYR A 219 5.11 11.28 -22.02
CA TYR A 219 6.28 10.56 -21.54
C TYR A 219 6.03 9.92 -20.17
N ILE A 220 6.76 8.86 -19.85
CA ILE A 220 6.93 8.36 -18.48
C ILE A 220 8.23 8.88 -17.88
N LEU A 221 8.29 8.99 -16.55
CA LEU A 221 9.48 9.41 -15.82
C LEU A 221 10.22 8.17 -15.29
N LEU A 222 11.42 7.92 -15.78
CA LEU A 222 12.30 6.90 -15.21
C LEU A 222 13.01 7.47 -13.97
N GLN A 223 13.68 6.57 -13.24
CA GLN A 223 14.69 6.94 -12.25
C GLN A 223 15.69 7.97 -12.83
N ASP A 224 16.23 8.82 -11.97
CA ASP A 224 17.13 9.94 -12.31
C ASP A 224 16.46 11.07 -13.14
N ASN A 225 15.13 11.16 -13.12
CA ASN A 225 14.32 12.18 -13.80
C ASN A 225 14.47 12.15 -15.34
N ILE A 226 14.66 10.97 -15.91
CA ILE A 226 14.77 10.80 -17.36
C ILE A 226 13.36 10.66 -17.94
N PHE A 227 13.02 11.50 -18.93
CA PHE A 227 11.79 11.33 -19.70
C PHE A 227 12.01 10.23 -20.74
N TYR A 228 11.11 9.25 -20.76
CA TYR A 228 11.16 8.12 -21.68
C TYR A 228 9.85 8.04 -22.46
N GLY A 229 9.96 8.01 -23.78
CA GLY A 229 8.85 8.10 -24.72
C GLY A 229 8.85 6.96 -25.75
N PRO A 230 7.85 6.96 -26.67
CA PRO A 230 7.79 6.02 -27.77
C PRO A 230 9.06 5.99 -28.64
N GLU A 231 9.69 7.15 -28.82
CA GLU A 231 10.90 7.32 -29.62
C GLU A 231 12.15 6.66 -29.01
N ASP A 232 12.13 6.36 -27.71
CA ASP A 232 13.25 5.74 -27.00
C ASP A 232 13.18 4.20 -27.04
N ILE A 233 12.06 3.64 -27.52
CA ILE A 233 11.91 2.20 -27.66
C ILE A 233 12.82 1.71 -28.79
N GLU A 234 13.82 0.91 -28.42
CA GLU A 234 14.70 0.24 -29.36
C GLU A 234 13.95 -0.93 -30.06
N ASN A 235 14.43 -1.35 -31.24
CA ASN A 235 13.78 -2.37 -32.09
C ASN A 235 13.74 -3.79 -31.48
N SER A 236 14.19 -3.99 -30.24
CA SER A 236 14.35 -5.29 -29.58
C SER A 236 13.15 -5.67 -28.70
N ILE A 237 11.92 -5.48 -29.19
CA ILE A 237 10.71 -5.83 -28.46
C ILE A 237 10.42 -7.32 -28.60
N SER A 238 10.07 -7.96 -27.48
CA SER A 238 9.66 -9.36 -27.43
C SER A 238 8.45 -9.60 -28.33
N THR A 239 8.52 -10.61 -29.18
CA THR A 239 7.35 -11.11 -29.93
C THR A 239 6.28 -11.71 -29.01
N ARG A 240 6.61 -11.95 -27.74
CA ARG A 240 5.70 -12.43 -26.70
C ARG A 240 5.01 -11.30 -25.95
N LEU A 241 5.42 -10.04 -26.13
CA LEU A 241 4.81 -8.90 -25.45
C LEU A 241 3.37 -8.75 -25.93
N GLN A 242 2.42 -8.82 -25.01
CA GLN A 242 0.99 -8.82 -25.30
C GLN A 242 0.25 -7.66 -24.65
N TYR A 243 0.76 -7.13 -23.53
CA TYR A 243 0.08 -6.05 -22.81
C TYR A 243 1.07 -5.12 -22.10
N VAL A 244 0.89 -3.82 -22.27
CA VAL A 244 1.63 -2.78 -21.56
C VAL A 244 0.65 -1.82 -20.90
N TYR A 245 0.75 -1.64 -19.59
CA TYR A 245 -0.03 -0.68 -18.82
C TYR A 245 0.86 0.46 -18.36
N LEU A 246 0.68 1.65 -18.91
CA LEU A 246 1.39 2.86 -18.52
C LEU A 246 0.51 3.67 -17.57
N SER A 247 0.78 3.63 -16.27
CA SER A 247 -0.06 4.32 -15.27
C SER A 247 0.14 5.84 -15.24
N GLY A 248 1.17 6.34 -15.93
CA GLY A 248 1.55 7.75 -15.92
C GLY A 248 0.44 8.65 -16.44
N CYS A 249 0.21 9.75 -15.73
CA CYS A 249 -0.68 10.81 -16.20
C CYS A 249 -0.20 11.34 -17.56
N ASP A 250 -1.14 11.76 -18.40
CA ASP A 250 -0.88 12.37 -19.72
C ASP A 250 -0.08 11.49 -20.72
N THR A 251 0.23 10.24 -20.41
CA THR A 251 0.87 9.28 -21.35
C THR A 251 0.02 9.05 -22.60
N GLY A 252 -1.30 9.18 -22.49
CA GLY A 252 -2.25 9.04 -23.58
C GLY A 252 -2.20 10.18 -24.61
N LEU A 253 -1.51 11.30 -24.33
CA LEU A 253 -1.29 12.34 -25.33
C LEU A 253 -0.47 11.83 -26.54
N LYS A 254 0.31 10.76 -26.34
CA LYS A 254 1.07 10.04 -27.38
C LYS A 254 0.55 8.61 -27.58
N GLN A 255 -0.75 8.36 -27.38
CA GLN A 255 -1.32 7.01 -27.41
C GLN A 255 -0.97 6.25 -28.71
N GLU A 256 -1.20 6.86 -29.87
CA GLU A 256 -0.93 6.21 -31.17
C GLU A 256 0.57 5.88 -31.34
N GLU A 257 1.45 6.77 -30.89
CA GLU A 257 2.90 6.56 -30.95
C GLU A 257 3.33 5.39 -30.06
N TRP A 258 2.78 5.30 -28.84
CA TRP A 258 3.02 4.17 -27.94
C TRP A 258 2.49 2.84 -28.52
N GLU A 259 1.27 2.84 -29.07
CA GLU A 259 0.68 1.65 -29.69
C GLU A 259 1.47 1.19 -30.92
N ASN A 260 1.96 2.12 -31.72
CA ASN A 260 2.81 1.82 -32.87
C ASN A 260 4.18 1.28 -32.44
N ALA A 261 4.82 1.92 -31.47
CA ALA A 261 6.13 1.52 -30.98
C ALA A 261 6.09 0.14 -30.28
N LEU A 262 5.02 -0.17 -29.55
CA LEU A 262 4.87 -1.42 -28.79
C LEU A 262 4.09 -2.51 -29.54
N SER A 263 3.79 -2.30 -30.82
CA SER A 263 3.04 -3.25 -31.64
C SER A 263 3.73 -4.63 -31.67
N PRO A 264 3.00 -5.75 -31.50
CA PRO A 264 1.54 -5.89 -31.52
C PRO A 264 0.87 -5.86 -30.13
N ALA A 265 1.58 -5.47 -29.07
CA ALA A 265 1.04 -5.47 -27.72
C ALA A 265 -0.13 -4.47 -27.57
N TYR A 266 -1.12 -4.83 -26.75
CA TYR A 266 -2.15 -3.86 -26.34
C TYR A 266 -1.54 -2.88 -25.35
N VAL A 267 -1.68 -1.58 -25.60
CA VAL A 267 -1.17 -0.53 -24.72
C VAL A 267 -2.32 0.19 -24.03
N LYS A 268 -2.27 0.28 -22.70
CA LYS A 268 -3.16 1.10 -21.90
C LYS A 268 -2.44 2.34 -21.40
N THR A 269 -2.91 3.50 -21.85
CA THR A 269 -2.40 4.82 -21.46
C THR A 269 -3.52 5.68 -20.86
N PHE A 270 -3.16 6.85 -20.33
CA PHE A 270 -4.10 7.82 -19.77
C PHE A 270 -3.82 9.22 -20.30
N ASP A 271 -4.77 9.82 -21.00
CA ASP A 271 -4.72 11.21 -21.52
C ASP A 271 -5.17 12.25 -20.48
N ARG A 272 -5.27 11.82 -19.22
CA ARG A 272 -5.73 12.62 -18.09
C ARG A 272 -4.94 12.26 -16.84
N LEU A 273 -5.19 13.04 -15.78
CA LEU A 273 -4.82 12.64 -14.43
C LEU A 273 -5.52 11.31 -14.09
N SER A 274 -4.71 10.29 -13.85
CA SER A 274 -5.12 9.00 -13.32
C SER A 274 -4.90 9.01 -11.80
N THR A 275 -5.79 8.33 -11.08
CA THR A 275 -5.75 8.35 -9.61
C THR A 275 -5.15 7.05 -9.07
N THR A 276 -4.47 7.10 -7.92
CA THR A 276 -3.93 5.89 -7.30
C THR A 276 -5.01 4.85 -7.03
N LEU A 277 -6.23 5.26 -6.64
CA LEU A 277 -7.36 4.33 -6.46
C LEU A 277 -7.81 3.66 -7.75
N GLU A 278 -7.74 4.34 -8.90
CA GLU A 278 -8.03 3.75 -10.20
C GLU A 278 -7.03 2.63 -10.54
N HIS A 279 -5.74 2.87 -10.28
CA HIS A 279 -4.71 1.86 -10.48
C HIS A 279 -4.84 0.70 -9.49
N PHE A 280 -5.12 0.97 -8.20
CA PHE A 280 -5.39 -0.08 -7.22
C PHE A 280 -6.60 -0.94 -7.61
N TYR A 281 -7.69 -0.32 -8.05
CA TYR A 281 -8.85 -1.06 -8.56
C TYR A 281 -8.46 -1.93 -9.75
N TRP A 282 -7.65 -1.41 -10.66
CA TRP A 282 -7.18 -2.16 -11.82
C TRP A 282 -6.33 -3.35 -11.38
N LEU A 283 -5.31 -3.16 -10.54
CA LEU A 283 -4.40 -4.21 -10.03
C LEU A 283 -5.13 -5.31 -9.24
N ILE A 284 -6.24 -4.99 -8.58
CA ILE A 284 -6.99 -5.98 -7.78
C ILE A 284 -8.03 -6.73 -8.64
N ILE A 285 -8.66 -6.06 -9.61
CA ILE A 285 -9.86 -6.57 -10.28
C ILE A 285 -9.67 -6.87 -11.78
N LYS A 286 -8.87 -6.06 -12.48
CA LYS A 286 -8.73 -6.11 -13.94
C LYS A 286 -7.40 -6.74 -14.37
N GLY A 287 -6.28 -6.33 -13.78
CA GLY A 287 -4.95 -6.89 -14.00
C GLY A 287 -4.91 -8.41 -13.93
N PRO A 288 -5.49 -9.03 -12.87
CA PRO A 288 -5.45 -10.48 -12.74
C PRO A 288 -6.15 -11.18 -13.91
N LYS A 289 -7.23 -10.58 -14.44
CA LYS A 289 -7.98 -11.12 -15.60
C LYS A 289 -7.23 -10.95 -16.90
N VAL A 290 -6.51 -9.84 -17.05
CA VAL A 290 -5.67 -9.60 -18.22
C VAL A 290 -4.56 -10.64 -18.26
N ILE A 291 -3.83 -10.81 -17.15
CA ILE A 291 -2.75 -11.79 -16.99
C ILE A 291 -3.25 -13.21 -17.26
N ASP A 292 -4.43 -13.57 -16.75
CA ASP A 292 -5.07 -14.88 -16.99
C ASP A 292 -5.54 -15.08 -18.45
N SER A 293 -5.65 -14.03 -19.24
CA SER A 293 -6.03 -14.09 -20.66
C SER A 293 -4.87 -14.09 -21.65
N LEU A 294 -3.65 -13.82 -21.18
CA LEU A 294 -2.44 -13.84 -22.03
C LEU A 294 -2.19 -15.25 -22.58
N ASN A 295 -1.42 -15.42 -23.65
CA ASN A 295 -1.13 -16.76 -24.23
C ASN A 295 0.26 -17.23 -23.86
#